data_AF-A0A2G1DLQ4-F1
#
_entry.id   AF-A0A2G1DLQ4-F1
#
_cell.length_a   1.000
_cell.length_b   1.000
_cell.length_c   1.000
_cell.angle_alpha   90.00
_cell.angle_beta   90.00
_cell.angle_gamma   90.00
#
_symmetry.space_group_name_H-M   'P 1'
#
loop_
_entity.id
_entity.type
_entity.pdbx_description
1 polymer ?
#
loop_
_entity_poly.entity_id
_entity_poly.type
_entity_poly.pdbx_seq_one_letter_code
_entity_poly.pdbx_strand_id
1 'polypeptide(L)'
;MLKIDKYTKKIKYYYKLTKDKKIDSYMILAGVAGVLLGLVCSIPIINKVFAWFILFGVVIKLYDFSEEIERNIIPYDFNRLLPPPPSK
;
A
#
# COMPACT_ATOMS: atom_id res chain seq x y z
N MET A 1 26.73 6.49 -1.57
CA MET A 1 25.64 6.87 -2.51
C MET A 1 25.26 5.62 -3.28
N LEU A 2 24.15 4.94 -2.94
CA LEU A 2 23.72 3.72 -3.64
C LEU A 2 23.45 4.05 -5.11
N LYS A 3 24.12 3.39 -6.05
CA LYS A 3 23.80 3.48 -7.49
C LYS A 3 22.43 2.84 -7.68
N ILE A 4 21.38 3.67 -7.63
CA ILE A 4 20.02 3.23 -7.90
C ILE A 4 19.93 2.87 -9.38
N ASP A 5 19.75 1.59 -9.64
CA ASP A 5 19.67 1.02 -10.97
C ASP A 5 18.46 1.57 -11.76
N LYS A 6 18.55 1.54 -13.09
CA LYS A 6 17.52 2.07 -14.01
C LYS A 6 16.15 1.45 -13.74
N TYR A 7 16.12 0.16 -13.38
CA TYR A 7 14.90 -0.56 -13.05
C TYR A 7 14.25 -0.06 -11.76
N THR A 8 15.03 0.19 -10.70
CA THR A 8 14.51 0.71 -9.42
C THR A 8 13.86 2.09 -9.60
N LYS A 9 14.45 2.97 -10.42
CA LYS A 9 13.82 4.27 -10.75
C LYS A 9 12.48 4.09 -11.46
N LYS A 10 12.41 3.14 -12.40
CA LYS A 10 11.18 2.85 -13.15
C LYS A 10 10.07 2.31 -12.24
N ILE A 11 10.42 1.41 -11.31
CA ILE A 11 9.49 0.87 -10.31
C ILE A 11 8.94 1.99 -9.42
N LYS A 12 9.82 2.85 -8.88
CA LYS A 12 9.40 4.01 -8.07
C LYS A 12 8.46 4.95 -8.83
N TYR A 13 8.74 5.20 -10.11
CA TYR A 13 7.89 6.03 -10.94
C TYR A 13 6.49 5.42 -11.10
N TYR A 14 6.37 4.13 -11.44
CA TYR A 14 5.07 3.50 -11.60
C TYR A 14 4.31 3.39 -10.28
N TYR A 15 4.99 3.12 -9.17
CA TYR A 15 4.36 3.12 -7.84
C TYR A 15 3.78 4.50 -7.48
N LYS A 16 4.54 5.58 -7.75
CA LYS A 16 4.02 6.94 -7.54
C LYS A 16 2.81 7.21 -8.44
N LEU A 17 2.87 6.79 -9.70
CA LEU A 17 1.77 6.93 -10.64
C LEU A 17 0.51 6.17 -10.20
N THR A 18 0.66 4.95 -9.65
CA THR A 18 -0.47 4.18 -9.14
C THR A 18 -1.14 4.85 -7.95
N LYS A 19 -0.35 5.48 -7.09
CA LYS A 19 -0.81 6.26 -5.92
C LYS A 19 -1.55 7.54 -6.34
N ASP A 20 -0.94 8.32 -7.24
CA ASP A 20 -1.53 9.58 -7.73
C ASP A 20 -2.89 9.34 -8.43
N LYS A 21 -3.02 8.21 -9.13
CA LYS A 21 -4.25 7.81 -9.82
C LYS A 21 -5.25 7.06 -8.93
N LYS A 22 -4.97 6.85 -7.65
CA LYS A 22 -5.86 6.12 -6.71
C LYS A 22 -6.32 4.76 -7.24
N ILE A 23 -5.41 4.00 -7.86
CA ILE A 23 -5.73 2.72 -8.51
C ILE A 23 -6.25 1.70 -7.48
N ASP A 24 -5.74 1.74 -6.25
CA ASP A 24 -6.23 0.97 -5.11
C ASP A 24 -7.74 1.13 -4.92
N SER A 25 -8.23 2.37 -4.93
CA SER A 25 -9.63 2.69 -4.67
C SER A 25 -10.52 2.26 -5.83
N TYR A 26 -10.06 2.43 -7.08
CA TYR A 26 -10.78 1.93 -8.25
C TYR A 26 -10.81 0.40 -8.33
N MET A 27 -9.73 -0.28 -7.95
CA MET A 27 -9.70 -1.75 -7.87
C MET A 27 -10.69 -2.29 -6.84
N ILE A 28 -10.75 -1.68 -5.65
CA ILE A 28 -11.72 -2.05 -4.62
C ILE A 28 -13.14 -1.82 -5.14
N LEU A 29 -13.41 -0.66 -5.75
CA LEU A 29 -14.73 -0.33 -6.29
C LEU A 29 -15.16 -1.32 -7.39
N ALA A 30 -14.28 -1.61 -8.35
CA ALA A 30 -14.53 -2.57 -9.42
C ALA A 30 -14.75 -4.00 -8.87
N GLY A 31 -13.97 -4.38 -7.85
CA GLY A 31 -14.14 -5.63 -7.12
C GLY A 31 -15.51 -5.73 -6.46
N VAL A 32 -15.93 -4.72 -5.70
CA VAL A 32 -17.25 -4.68 -5.04
C VAL A 32 -18.37 -4.73 -6.06
N ALA A 33 -18.30 -3.92 -7.12
CA ALA A 33 -19.30 -3.92 -8.19
C ALA A 33 -19.40 -5.28 -8.87
N GLY A 34 -18.27 -5.93 -9.17
CA GLY A 34 -18.27 -7.25 -9.80
C GLY A 34 -18.78 -8.37 -8.89
N VAL A 35 -18.52 -8.31 -7.58
CA VAL A 35 -19.12 -9.23 -6.60
C VAL A 35 -20.64 -9.04 -6.53
N LEU A 36 -21.13 -7.79 -6.52
CA LEU A 36 -22.57 -7.53 -6.56
C LEU A 36 -23.21 -8.10 -7.83
N LEU A 37 -22.58 -7.90 -8.99
CA LEU A 37 -23.06 -8.46 -10.26
C LEU A 37 -23.05 -9.99 -10.26
N GLY A 38 -22.00 -10.63 -9.75
CA GLY A 38 -21.95 -12.09 -9.69
C GLY A 38 -22.95 -12.70 -8.71
N LEU A 39 -23.30 -11.97 -7.64
CA LEU A 39 -24.43 -12.33 -6.76
C LEU A 39 -25.78 -12.20 -7.49
N VAL A 40 -26.05 -11.07 -8.15
CA VAL A 40 -27.30 -10.83 -8.88
C VAL A 40 -27.50 -11.85 -10.00
N CYS A 41 -26.45 -12.15 -10.76
CA CYS A 41 -26.51 -13.11 -11.86
C CYS A 41 -26.39 -14.57 -11.40
N SER A 42 -26.16 -14.83 -10.10
CA SER A 42 -25.89 -16.17 -9.54
C SER A 42 -24.75 -16.92 -10.24
N ILE A 43 -23.69 -16.21 -10.63
CA ILE A 43 -22.51 -16.79 -11.30
C ILE A 43 -21.33 -16.83 -10.32
N PRO A 44 -20.99 -18.00 -9.74
CA PRO A 44 -19.97 -18.09 -8.68
C PRO A 44 -18.56 -17.75 -9.14
N ILE A 45 -18.24 -17.97 -10.43
CA ILE A 45 -16.91 -17.69 -10.97
C ILE A 45 -16.59 -16.19 -10.93
N ILE A 46 -17.60 -15.35 -11.17
CA ILE A 46 -17.47 -13.89 -11.17
C ILE A 46 -17.09 -13.42 -9.76
N ASN A 47 -17.81 -13.89 -8.73
CA ASN A 47 -17.50 -13.53 -7.34
C ASN A 47 -16.07 -13.90 -6.95
N LYS A 48 -15.59 -15.09 -7.36
CA LYS A 48 -14.22 -15.53 -7.08
C LYS A 48 -13.18 -14.63 -7.74
N VAL A 49 -13.39 -14.23 -9.00
CA VAL A 49 -12.46 -13.37 -9.73
C VAL A 49 -12.46 -11.95 -9.14
N PHE A 50 -13.62 -11.37 -8.90
CA PHE A 50 -13.71 -10.00 -8.40
C PHE A 50 -13.32 -9.84 -6.92
N ALA A 51 -13.40 -10.92 -6.12
CA ALA A 51 -12.83 -10.93 -4.77
C ALA A 51 -11.31 -10.67 -4.78
N TRP A 52 -10.58 -11.13 -5.81
CA TRP A 52 -9.15 -10.82 -5.96
C TRP A 52 -8.89 -9.34 -6.17
N PHE A 53 -9.76 -8.63 -6.91
CA PHE A 53 -9.63 -7.19 -7.13
C PHE A 53 -9.74 -6.43 -5.81
N ILE A 54 -10.68 -6.83 -4.94
CA ILE A 54 -10.80 -6.28 -3.59
C ILE A 54 -9.54 -6.57 -2.78
N LEU A 55 -9.08 -7.83 -2.77
CA LEU A 55 -7.90 -8.24 -2.00
C LEU A 55 -6.66 -7.43 -2.40
N PHE A 56 -6.35 -7.36 -3.70
CA PHE A 56 -5.19 -6.61 -4.17
C PHE A 56 -5.30 -5.11 -3.89
N GLY A 57 -6.48 -4.51 -4.09
CA GLY A 57 -6.69 -3.10 -3.77
C GLY A 57 -6.50 -2.81 -2.27
N VAL A 58 -6.99 -3.68 -1.39
CA VAL A 58 -6.80 -3.55 0.07
C VAL A 58 -5.33 -3.71 0.46
N VAL A 59 -4.61 -4.66 -0.13
CA VAL A 59 -3.17 -4.86 0.16
C VAL A 59 -2.35 -3.63 -0.24
N ILE A 60 -2.62 -3.03 -1.40
CA ILE A 60 -1.94 -1.80 -1.83
C ILE A 60 -2.22 -0.67 -0.83
N LYS A 61 -3.48 -0.52 -0.41
CA LYS A 61 -3.89 0.51 0.54
C LYS A 61 -3.26 0.33 1.92
N LEU A 62 -3.12 -0.91 2.39
CA LEU A 62 -2.41 -1.24 3.63
C LEU A 62 -0.91 -0.93 3.53
N TYR A 63 -0.30 -1.19 2.37
CA TYR A 63 1.09 -0.83 2.13
C TYR A 63 1.29 0.69 2.18
N ASP A 64 0.44 1.45 1.50
CA ASP A 64 0.44 2.92 1.53
C ASP A 64 0.29 3.46 2.97
N PHE A 65 -0.60 2.85 3.75
CA PHE A 65 -0.80 3.19 5.16
C PHE A 65 0.45 2.90 6.00
N SER A 66 1.12 1.76 5.78
CA SER A 66 2.38 1.44 6.46
C SER A 66 3.49 2.43 6.10
N GLU A 67 3.60 2.82 4.83
CA GLU A 67 4.60 3.80 4.38
C GLU A 67 4.35 5.17 5.02
N GLU A 68 3.08 5.58 5.11
CA GLU A 68 2.69 6.83 5.75
C GLU A 68 3.00 6.81 7.26
N ILE A 69 2.74 5.70 7.95
CA ILE A 69 3.13 5.51 9.34
C ILE A 69 4.64 5.64 9.51
N GLU A 70 5.44 4.93 8.71
CA GLU A 70 6.91 4.99 8.81
C GLU A 70 7.45 6.41 8.61
N ARG A 71 6.86 7.18 7.71
CA ARG A 71 7.26 8.58 7.46
C ARG A 71 6.83 9.54 8.57
N ASN A 72 5.70 9.27 9.22
CA ASN A 72 5.12 10.14 10.24
C ASN A 72 5.56 9.77 11.66
N ILE A 73 6.10 8.57 11.90
CA ILE A 73 6.74 8.22 13.16
C ILE A 73 8.01 9.06 13.28
N ILE A 74 7.96 10.08 14.13
CA ILE A 74 9.16 10.76 14.63
C ILE A 74 9.96 9.69 15.38
N PRO A 75 11.20 9.36 14.96
CA PRO A 75 12.00 8.39 15.69
C PRO A 75 12.16 8.91 17.12
N TYR A 76 11.77 8.08 18.09
CA TYR A 76 11.90 8.42 19.50
C TYR A 76 13.37 8.78 19.78
N ASP A 77 13.62 9.97 20.31
CA ASP A 77 14.97 10.38 20.70
C ASP A 77 15.35 9.63 21.97
N PHE A 78 15.90 8.44 21.82
CA PHE A 78 16.38 7.62 22.94
C PHE A 78 17.45 8.34 23.75
N ASN A 79 18.15 9.33 23.19
CA ASN A 79 19.13 10.13 23.93
C ASN A 79 18.48 11.09 24.94
N ARG A 80 17.19 11.39 24.79
CA ARG A 80 16.39 12.12 25.80
C ARG A 80 15.89 11.23 26.93
N LEU A 81 15.80 9.92 26.69
CA LEU A 81 15.32 8.93 27.67
C LEU A 81 16.46 8.32 28.48
N LEU A 82 17.66 8.29 27.93
CA LEU A 82 18.84 7.72 28.58
C LEU A 82 19.68 8.84 29.21
N PRO A 83 20.17 8.65 30.45
CA PRO A 83 21.11 9.58 31.03
C PRO A 83 22.38 9.66 30.14
N PRO A 84 23.00 10.83 29.99
CA PRO A 84 24.20 10.99 29.20
C PRO A 84 25.30 10.05 29.72
N PRO A 85 26.16 9.51 28.84
CA PRO A 85 27.25 8.63 29.26
C PRO A 85 28.17 9.38 30.25
N PRO A 86 28.71 8.69 31.26
CA PRO A 86 29.65 9.31 32.19
C PRO A 86 30.85 9.87 31.43
N SER A 87 31.20 11.14 31.72
CA SER A 87 32.44 11.75 31.22
C SER A 87 33.63 10.86 31.59
N LYS A 88 34.51 10.61 30.63
CA LYS A 88 35.85 10.11 30.93
C LYS A 88 36.67 11.19 31.63
#